data_AF-X1P7X9-F1
#
_entry.id   AF-X1P7X9-F1
#
_cell.length_a   1.000
_cell.length_b   1.000
_cell.length_c   1.000
_cell.angle_alpha   90.00
_cell.angle_beta   90.00
_cell.angle_gamma   90.00
#
_symmetry.space_group_name_H-M   'P 1'
#
loop_
_entity.id
_entity.type
_entity.pdbx_description
1 polymer ?
#
loop_
_entity_poly.entity_id
_entity_poly.type
_entity_poly.pdbx_seq_one_letter_code
_entity_poly.pdbx_strand_id
1 'polypeptide(L)'
;MRITEELAKDASVEFAGAVLRPHAFLLKEKGRLTKDGEAVLNAVKRAGYELVKEGKMNKEILEAISRPLISEEELRRRYND
;
A
#
# COMPACT_ATOMS: atom_id res chain seq x y z
N MET A 1 -9.08 1.50 7.21
CA MET A 1 -8.57 2.41 8.24
C MET A 1 -9.53 3.58 8.37
N ARG A 2 -10.61 3.43 9.15
CA ARG A 2 -11.70 4.41 9.19
C ARG A 2 -11.28 5.77 9.73
N ILE A 3 -10.47 5.78 10.80
CA ILE A 3 -10.04 7.02 11.47
C ILE A 3 -9.20 7.89 10.54
N THR A 4 -8.26 7.29 9.82
CA THR A 4 -7.34 8.01 8.91
C THR A 4 -8.04 8.53 7.66
N GLU A 5 -9.07 7.82 7.19
CA GLU A 5 -9.92 8.22 6.07
C GLU A 5 -10.82 9.40 6.44
N GLU A 6 -11.47 9.35 7.61
CA GLU A 6 -12.28 10.46 8.12
C GLU A 6 -11.43 11.72 8.33
N LEU A 7 -10.22 11.60 8.87
CA LEU A 7 -9.29 12.73 9.01
C LEU A 7 -8.92 13.37 7.67
N ALA A 8 -8.63 12.57 6.65
CA ALA A 8 -8.30 13.08 5.31
C ALA A 8 -9.47 13.85 4.70
N LYS A 9 -10.70 13.33 4.89
CA LYS A 9 -11.93 14.00 4.47
C LYS A 9 -12.12 15.34 5.18
N ASP A 10 -11.95 15.39 6.50
CA ASP A 10 -12.09 16.63 7.28
C ASP A 10 -11.03 17.67 6.90
N ALA A 11 -9.82 17.22 6.55
CA ALA A 11 -8.73 18.08 6.09
C ALA A 11 -8.83 18.47 4.60
N SER A 12 -9.85 18.00 3.87
CA SER A 12 -10.00 18.22 2.42
C SER A 12 -8.78 17.79 1.60
N VAL A 13 -8.13 16.69 1.99
CA VAL A 13 -6.99 16.10 1.29
C VAL A 13 -7.31 14.70 0.76
N GLU A 14 -6.68 14.33 -0.33
CA GLU A 14 -6.84 12.99 -0.92
C GLU A 14 -6.30 11.91 0.04
N PHE A 15 -7.09 10.86 0.27
CA PHE A 15 -6.71 9.80 1.19
C PHE A 15 -5.84 8.72 0.52
N ALA A 16 -4.54 8.73 0.79
CA ALA A 16 -3.60 7.72 0.29
C ALA A 16 -3.55 6.44 1.17
N GLY A 17 -4.70 5.99 1.68
CA GLY A 17 -4.80 4.88 2.63
C GLY A 17 -4.21 3.56 2.15
N ALA A 18 -4.21 3.32 0.83
CA ALA A 18 -3.61 2.14 0.21
C ALA A 18 -2.12 1.95 0.55
N VAL A 19 -1.40 3.06 0.77
CA VAL A 19 0.05 3.03 1.03
C VAL A 19 0.37 2.61 2.47
N LEU A 20 -0.60 2.71 3.39
CA LEU A 20 -0.44 2.28 4.78
C LEU A 20 -0.54 0.75 4.87
N ARG A 21 0.58 0.10 5.19
CA ARG A 21 0.70 -1.37 5.14
C ARG A 21 1.21 -1.94 6.46
N PRO A 22 0.35 -2.62 7.25
CA PRO A 22 0.77 -3.32 8.46
C PRO A 22 1.94 -4.30 8.24
N HIS A 23 2.02 -4.87 7.03
CA HIS A 23 3.03 -5.86 6.62
C HIS A 23 4.13 -5.27 5.71
N ALA A 24 4.40 -3.96 5.80
CA ALA A 24 5.40 -3.30 4.95
C ALA A 24 6.81 -3.91 5.08
N PHE A 25 7.13 -4.54 6.21
CA PHE A 25 8.41 -5.23 6.43
C PHE A 25 8.64 -6.41 5.45
N LEU A 26 7.60 -6.96 4.84
CA LEU A 26 7.69 -8.02 3.83
C LEU A 26 8.00 -7.51 2.41
N LEU A 27 8.04 -6.19 2.20
CA LEU A 27 8.50 -5.63 0.91
C LEU A 27 9.94 -6.03 0.61
N LYS A 28 10.73 -6.31 1.65
CA LYS A 28 12.11 -6.76 1.55
C LYS A 28 12.30 -8.09 2.26
N GLU A 29 13.15 -8.93 1.68
CA GLU A 29 13.67 -10.13 2.33
C GLU A 29 15.20 -10.05 2.32
N LYS A 30 15.83 -10.23 3.49
CA LYS A 30 17.29 -10.12 3.66
C LYS A 30 17.88 -8.82 3.08
N GLY A 31 17.14 -7.71 3.26
CA GLY A 31 17.53 -6.37 2.80
C GLY A 31 17.28 -6.08 1.31
N ARG A 32 16.83 -7.05 0.51
CA ARG A 32 16.53 -6.87 -0.92
C ARG A 32 15.03 -6.84 -1.17
N LEU A 33 14.58 -6.06 -2.15
CA LEU A 33 13.17 -6.06 -2.55
C LEU A 33 12.75 -7.44 -3.06
N THR A 34 11.58 -7.89 -2.64
CA THR A 34 10.91 -9.03 -3.25
C THR A 34 10.29 -8.60 -4.58
N LYS A 35 9.93 -9.55 -5.46
CA LYS A 35 9.23 -9.24 -6.72
C LYS A 35 7.91 -8.51 -6.46
N ASP A 36 7.15 -8.96 -5.46
CA ASP A 36 5.92 -8.30 -5.06
C ASP A 36 6.17 -6.92 -4.43
N GLY A 37 7.25 -6.79 -3.66
CA GLY A 37 7.66 -5.50 -3.11
C GLY A 37 8.00 -4.48 -4.20
N GLU A 38 8.72 -4.90 -5.24
CA GLU A 38 9.01 -4.07 -6.41
C GLU A 38 7.73 -3.67 -7.17
N ALA A 39 6.83 -4.63 -7.40
CA ALA A 39 5.55 -4.36 -8.05
C ALA A 39 4.70 -3.33 -7.29
N VAL A 40 4.62 -3.45 -5.96
CA VAL A 40 3.91 -2.48 -5.10
C VAL A 40 4.58 -1.11 -5.17
N LEU A 41 5.90 -1.02 -5.06
CA LEU A 41 6.61 0.27 -5.13
C LEU A 41 6.46 0.96 -6.49
N ASN A 42 6.43 0.19 -7.58
CA ASN A 42 6.16 0.73 -8.91
C ASN A 42 4.73 1.27 -9.02
N ALA A 43 3.75 0.57 -8.45
CA ALA A 43 2.37 1.05 -8.39
C ALA A 43 2.24 2.34 -7.54
N VAL A 44 2.93 2.42 -6.39
CA VAL A 44 2.98 3.63 -5.55
C VAL A 44 3.57 4.82 -6.31
N LYS A 45 4.66 4.62 -7.06
CA LYS A 45 5.24 5.68 -7.91
C LYS A 45 4.23 6.19 -8.94
N ARG A 46 3.47 5.29 -9.55
CA ARG A 46 2.44 5.65 -10.53
C ARG A 46 1.27 6.40 -9.89
N ALA A 47 0.80 5.96 -8.73
CA ALA A 47 -0.22 6.67 -7.97
C ALA A 47 0.23 8.10 -7.62
N GLY A 48 1.48 8.27 -7.18
CA GLY A 48 2.04 9.60 -6.92
C GLY A 48 2.09 10.49 -8.17
N TYR A 49 2.43 9.92 -9.33
CA TYR A 49 2.39 10.64 -10.60
C TYR A 49 0.97 11.08 -10.97
N GLU A 50 -0.01 10.19 -10.85
CA GLU A 50 -1.43 10.49 -11.12
C GLU A 50 -1.96 11.57 -10.17
N LEU A 51 -1.62 11.49 -8.89
CA LEU A 51 -2.02 12.52 -7.93
C LEU A 51 -1.52 13.91 -8.32
N VAL A 52 -0.24 14.02 -8.71
CA VAL A 52 0.36 15.31 -9.09
C VAL A 52 -0.18 15.83 -10.43
N LYS A 53 -0.45 14.95 -11.40
CA LYS A 53 -0.85 15.34 -12.75
C LYS A 53 -2.35 15.50 -12.92
N GLU A 54 -3.13 14.66 -12.28
CA GLU A 54 -4.58 14.51 -12.46
C GLU A 54 -5.37 14.96 -11.23
N GLY A 55 -4.70 15.21 -10.10
CA GLY A 55 -5.33 15.59 -8.83
C GLY A 55 -6.02 14.44 -8.11
N LYS A 56 -5.91 13.20 -8.63
CA LYS A 56 -6.53 12.00 -8.08
C LYS A 56 -5.68 10.76 -8.40
N MET A 57 -5.85 9.71 -7.61
CA MET A 57 -5.21 8.41 -7.86
C MET A 57 -6.22 7.43 -8.46
N ASN A 58 -5.80 6.64 -9.44
CA ASN A 58 -6.66 5.60 -10.01
C ASN A 58 -6.96 4.50 -8.97
N LYS A 59 -8.23 4.12 -8.85
CA LYS A 59 -8.71 3.09 -7.93
C LYS A 59 -8.04 1.72 -8.15
N GLU A 60 -7.85 1.30 -9.40
CA GLU A 60 -7.20 0.03 -9.75
C GLU A 60 -5.74 0.00 -9.29
N ILE A 61 -5.07 1.15 -9.35
CA ILE A 61 -3.70 1.28 -8.82
C ILE A 61 -3.71 1.22 -7.29
N LEU A 62 -4.66 1.89 -6.64
CA LEU A 62 -4.82 1.80 -5.19
C LEU A 62 -5.15 0.37 -4.74
N GLU A 63 -5.93 -0.39 -5.50
CA GLU A 63 -6.21 -1.81 -5.25
C GLU A 63 -4.94 -2.67 -5.41
N ALA A 64 -4.15 -2.43 -6.48
CA ALA A 64 -2.87 -3.09 -6.68
C ALA A 64 -1.87 -2.78 -5.54
N ILE A 65 -1.88 -1.55 -5.01
CA ILE A 65 -1.10 -1.15 -3.84
C ILE A 65 -1.68 -1.76 -2.56
N SER A 66 -2.98 -2.01 -2.46
CA SER A 66 -3.61 -2.53 -1.23
C SER A 66 -3.53 -4.06 -1.09
N ARG A 67 -3.21 -4.78 -2.17
CA ARG A 67 -3.17 -6.25 -2.17
C ARG A 67 -2.18 -6.80 -1.11
N PRO A 68 -2.52 -7.85 -0.36
CA PRO A 68 -1.58 -8.46 0.59
C PRO A 68 -0.31 -8.98 -0.13
N LEU A 69 0.87 -8.88 0.52
CA LEU A 69 2.12 -9.45 -0.01
C LEU A 69 2.17 -10.97 0.14
N ILE A 70 1.57 -11.46 1.21
CA ILE A 70 1.32 -12.88 1.52
C ILE A 70 -0.06 -12.98 2.18
N SER A 71 -0.68 -14.15 2.19
CA SER A 71 -1.94 -14.34 2.91
C SER A 71 -1.74 -14.12 4.42
N GLU A 72 -2.83 -13.78 5.12
CA GLU A 72 -2.81 -13.66 6.58
C GLU A 72 -2.39 -14.98 7.25
N GLU A 73 -2.88 -16.12 6.76
CA GLU A 73 -2.51 -17.44 7.27
C GLU A 73 -1.02 -17.73 7.14
N GLU A 74 -0.42 -17.38 6.00
CA GLU A 74 1.02 -17.53 5.79
C GLU A 74 1.82 -16.62 6.73
N LEU A 75 1.33 -15.39 6.97
CA LEU A 75 1.96 -14.50 7.94
C LEU A 75 1.91 -15.09 9.36
N ARG A 76 0.75 -15.60 9.78
CA ARG A 76 0.58 -16.19 11.11
C ARG A 76 1.50 -17.40 11.29
N ARG A 77 1.60 -18.29 10.31
CA ARG A 77 2.51 -19.44 10.34
C ARG A 77 3.98 -19.03 10.52
N ARG A 78 4.42 -17.93 9.91
CA ARG A 78 5.82 -17.48 10.01
C ARG A 78 6.20 -16.90 11.36
N TYR A 79 5.25 -16.33 12.10
CA TYR A 79 5.54 -15.49 13.27
C TYR A 79 4.87 -15.94 14.57
N ASN A 80 3.93 -16.90 14.53
CA ASN A 80 3.23 -17.41 15.71
C ASN A 80 3.43 -18.91 15.97
N ASP A 81 4.06 -19.64 15.05
CA ASP A 81 4.51 -21.02 15.27
C ASP A 81 5.92 -21.01 15.90
#